data_AF-A4S0C3-F1
#
_entry.id   AF-A4S0C3-F1
#
_cell.length_a   1.000
_cell.length_b   1.000
_cell.length_c   1.000
_cell.angle_alpha   90.00
_cell.angle_beta   90.00
_cell.angle_gamma   90.00
#
_symmetry.space_group_name_H-M   'P 1'
#
loop_
_entity.id
_entity.type
_entity.pdbx_description
1 polymer ?
#
loop_
_entity_poly.entity_id
_entity_poly.type
_entity_poly.pdbx_seq_one_letter_code
_entity_poly.pdbx_strand_id
1 'polypeptide(L)'
;MATSRRRRARLGALVLACVAALAARARASDVDTECAEARRACARDARRAIDSDARLQKFLATATRDATRADGDAALGASRYGGFVADDAPRLAFAELVALGCCLFDGECARDAATRAARRGDDEAAATRDALEIGGALLFRASEHEHWTKMPGIGTLGADARTCAEATGTTRCDDALVATYVKAGDAGDELGVLRAGDAMLRRYVAGLATRVQGEGAREECDATRGGDVGDAAGARALFKRLLTSNRFDKVAAERLREVTRAEELWVDPTRGGTPDKAYLMADALIRLASRGATAIAVCVVFYVFRNFTFIGGAWRFARSVFLAVTGISLVTRVFKRVRAFVKWLRWKPPVVDTRQARREEARKSKKRV
;
A
#
# COMPACT_ATOMS: atom_id res chain seq x y z
N MET A 1 -41.02 -11.74 0.55
CA MET A 1 -39.54 -11.95 0.72
C MET A 1 -38.68 -11.33 -0.38
N ALA A 2 -39.14 -11.16 -1.63
CA ALA A 2 -38.33 -10.55 -2.72
C ALA A 2 -38.03 -9.04 -2.57
N THR A 3 -38.85 -8.30 -1.81
CA THR A 3 -38.74 -6.85 -1.62
C THR A 3 -37.63 -6.45 -0.64
N SER A 4 -37.29 -7.28 0.35
CA SER A 4 -36.22 -6.95 1.32
C SER A 4 -34.81 -7.15 0.74
N ARG A 5 -34.62 -8.14 -0.15
CA ARG A 5 -33.36 -8.34 -0.89
C ARG A 5 -33.06 -7.19 -1.85
N ARG A 6 -34.08 -6.68 -2.58
CA ARG A 6 -33.92 -5.52 -3.47
C ARG A 6 -33.61 -4.22 -2.72
N ARG A 7 -34.18 -4.02 -1.52
CA ARG A 7 -33.86 -2.86 -0.67
C ARG A 7 -32.43 -2.93 -0.10
N ARG A 8 -31.96 -4.10 0.33
CA ARG A 8 -30.56 -4.27 0.79
C ARG A 8 -29.54 -4.10 -0.33
N ALA A 9 -29.83 -4.58 -1.53
CA ALA A 9 -28.95 -4.39 -2.70
C ALA A 9 -28.87 -2.90 -3.12
N ARG A 10 -29.99 -2.17 -3.10
CA ARG A 10 -30.02 -0.73 -3.40
C ARG A 10 -29.32 0.12 -2.33
N LEU A 11 -29.46 -0.23 -1.05
CA LEU A 11 -28.73 0.43 0.04
C LEU A 11 -27.22 0.15 -0.03
N GLY A 12 -26.81 -1.08 -0.36
CA GLY A 12 -25.40 -1.42 -0.57
C GLY A 12 -24.78 -0.65 -1.74
N ALA A 13 -25.48 -0.57 -2.88
CA ALA A 13 -25.03 0.19 -4.05
C ALA A 13 -24.94 1.70 -3.78
N LEU A 14 -25.86 2.26 -3.00
CA LEU A 14 -25.90 3.69 -2.68
C LEU A 14 -24.80 4.08 -1.68
N VAL A 15 -24.51 3.23 -0.70
CA VAL A 15 -23.35 3.40 0.20
C VAL A 15 -22.04 3.25 -0.59
N LEU A 16 -21.95 2.31 -1.53
CA LEU A 16 -20.79 2.17 -2.42
C LEU A 16 -20.57 3.42 -3.28
N ALA A 17 -21.62 3.94 -3.90
CA ALA A 17 -21.56 5.13 -4.73
C ALA A 17 -21.13 6.35 -3.90
N CYS A 18 -21.62 6.48 -2.67
CA CYS A 18 -21.18 7.54 -1.76
C CYS A 18 -19.71 7.38 -1.34
N VAL A 19 -19.26 6.18 -0.99
CA VAL A 19 -17.85 5.93 -0.62
C VAL A 19 -16.92 6.15 -1.81
N ALA A 20 -17.34 5.76 -3.01
CA ALA A 20 -16.54 5.92 -4.21
C ALA A 20 -16.52 7.37 -4.72
N ALA A 21 -17.63 8.12 -4.57
CA ALA A 21 -17.69 9.55 -4.82
C ALA A 21 -16.88 10.36 -3.79
N LEU A 22 -16.86 9.94 -2.53
CA LEU A 22 -16.00 10.52 -1.48
C LEU A 22 -14.52 10.22 -1.75
N ALA A 23 -14.19 9.00 -2.19
CA ALA A 23 -12.83 8.64 -2.57
C ALA A 23 -12.38 9.40 -3.83
N ALA A 24 -13.24 9.60 -4.83
CA ALA A 24 -12.94 10.41 -6.01
C ALA A 24 -12.78 11.91 -5.67
N ARG A 25 -13.59 12.45 -4.75
CA ARG A 25 -13.45 13.85 -4.28
C ARG A 25 -12.18 14.06 -3.45
N ALA A 26 -11.83 13.11 -2.58
CA ALA A 26 -10.58 13.15 -1.82
C ALA A 26 -9.35 13.06 -2.73
N ARG A 27 -9.44 12.34 -3.85
CA ARG A 27 -8.33 12.20 -4.80
C ARG A 27 -8.15 13.42 -5.71
N ALA A 28 -9.23 14.07 -6.13
CA ALA A 28 -9.13 15.35 -6.84
C ALA A 28 -8.44 16.43 -5.98
N SER A 29 -8.73 16.49 -4.67
CA SER A 29 -8.06 17.42 -3.76
C SER A 29 -6.58 17.11 -3.54
N ASP A 30 -6.15 15.85 -3.65
CA ASP A 30 -4.75 15.48 -3.46
C ASP A 30 -3.87 15.96 -4.63
N VAL A 31 -4.37 15.86 -5.87
CA VAL A 31 -3.68 16.36 -7.07
C VAL A 31 -3.57 17.88 -7.04
N ASP A 32 -4.64 18.57 -6.66
CA ASP A 32 -4.62 20.03 -6.48
C ASP A 32 -3.62 20.45 -5.40
N THR A 33 -3.41 19.60 -4.39
CA THR A 33 -2.44 19.83 -3.32
C THR A 33 -1.00 19.65 -3.81
N GLU A 34 -0.69 18.58 -4.55
CA GLU A 34 0.64 18.33 -5.16
C GLU A 34 1.02 19.45 -6.13
N CYS A 35 0.09 19.84 -7.01
CA CYS A 35 0.24 20.99 -7.89
C CYS A 35 0.54 22.29 -7.11
N ALA A 36 -0.26 22.59 -6.07
CA ALA A 36 -0.09 23.80 -5.29
C ALA A 36 1.23 23.83 -4.52
N GLU A 37 1.69 22.68 -4.03
CA GLU A 37 2.98 22.55 -3.35
C GLU A 37 4.16 22.76 -4.30
N ALA A 38 4.12 22.14 -5.49
CA ALA A 38 5.14 22.35 -6.53
C ALA A 38 5.23 23.82 -6.95
N ARG A 39 4.10 24.47 -7.19
CA ARG A 39 4.02 25.91 -7.52
C ARG A 39 4.62 26.78 -6.41
N ARG A 40 4.26 26.51 -5.15
CA ARG A 40 4.79 27.24 -3.98
C ARG A 40 6.29 27.04 -3.82
N ALA A 41 6.82 25.84 -4.06
CA ALA A 41 8.25 25.56 -3.98
C ALA A 41 9.02 26.31 -5.09
N CYS A 42 8.52 26.28 -6.33
CA CYS A 42 9.10 27.07 -7.42
C CYS A 42 9.10 28.58 -7.13
N ALA A 43 7.99 29.11 -6.59
CA ALA A 43 7.87 30.52 -6.24
C ALA A 43 8.79 30.94 -5.08
N ARG A 44 9.03 30.07 -4.09
CA ARG A 44 9.85 30.41 -2.91
C ARG A 44 11.34 30.17 -3.12
N ASP A 45 11.70 29.00 -3.66
CA ASP A 45 13.06 28.49 -3.57
C ASP A 45 13.83 28.77 -4.87
N ALA A 46 13.21 28.49 -6.03
CA ALA A 46 13.84 28.73 -7.32
C ALA A 46 13.86 30.22 -7.67
N ARG A 47 12.76 30.96 -7.46
CA ARG A 47 12.70 32.37 -7.88
C ARG A 47 13.70 33.26 -7.15
N ARG A 48 13.88 33.08 -5.84
CA ARG A 48 14.90 33.82 -5.08
C ARG A 48 16.33 33.52 -5.55
N ALA A 49 16.60 32.26 -5.89
CA ALA A 49 17.91 31.86 -6.42
C ALA A 49 18.16 32.46 -7.82
N ILE A 50 17.14 32.49 -8.68
CA ILE A 50 17.21 33.12 -9.99
C ILE A 50 17.42 34.64 -9.86
N ASP A 51 16.66 35.31 -8.99
CA ASP A 51 16.72 36.76 -8.82
C ASP A 51 18.08 37.23 -8.27
N SER A 52 18.83 36.34 -7.61
CA SER A 52 20.16 36.64 -7.06
C SER A 52 21.33 36.21 -7.95
N ASP A 53 21.09 35.47 -9.04
CA ASP A 53 22.14 34.99 -9.95
C ASP A 53 21.98 35.56 -11.37
N ALA A 54 22.85 36.52 -11.71
CA ALA A 54 22.86 37.17 -13.02
C ALA A 54 23.11 36.22 -14.20
N ARG A 55 23.80 35.08 -13.99
CA ARG A 55 24.02 34.08 -15.05
C ARG A 55 22.74 33.32 -15.35
N LEU A 56 21.99 32.93 -14.33
CA LEU A 56 20.69 32.28 -14.50
C LEU A 56 19.66 33.22 -15.15
N GLN A 57 19.64 34.49 -14.76
CA GLN A 57 18.79 35.49 -15.43
C GLN A 57 19.14 35.63 -16.92
N LYS A 58 20.43 35.73 -17.25
CA LYS A 58 20.89 35.80 -18.64
C LYS A 58 20.53 34.54 -19.43
N PHE A 59 20.65 33.37 -18.81
CA PHE A 59 20.26 32.10 -19.41
C PHE A 59 18.76 32.08 -19.74
N LEU A 60 17.89 32.40 -18.78
CA LEU A 60 16.44 32.45 -19.00
C LEU A 60 16.07 33.46 -20.09
N ALA A 61 16.66 34.67 -20.04
CA ALA A 61 16.44 35.69 -21.09
C ALA A 61 16.94 35.27 -22.48
N THR A 62 17.88 34.32 -22.56
CA THR A 62 18.35 33.74 -23.82
C THR A 62 17.38 32.67 -24.29
N ALA A 63 16.96 31.76 -23.40
CA ALA A 63 15.96 30.74 -23.69
C ALA A 63 14.64 31.34 -24.20
N THR A 64 14.14 32.42 -23.57
CA THR A 64 12.94 33.14 -24.03
C THR A 64 13.13 33.79 -25.40
N ARG A 65 14.31 34.39 -25.66
CA ARG A 65 14.61 34.97 -26.98
C ARG A 65 14.68 33.91 -28.07
N ASP A 66 15.31 32.79 -27.80
CA ASP A 66 15.44 31.70 -28.77
C ASP A 66 14.09 31.05 -29.04
N ALA A 67 13.23 30.94 -28.02
CA ALA A 67 11.84 30.54 -28.20
C ALA A 67 11.04 31.51 -29.06
N THR A 68 11.23 32.82 -28.85
CA THR A 68 10.59 33.84 -29.68
C THR A 68 11.08 33.81 -31.13
N ARG A 69 12.36 33.53 -31.38
CA ARG A 69 12.92 33.42 -32.74
C ARG A 69 12.39 32.19 -33.47
N ALA A 70 12.37 31.04 -32.79
CA ALA A 70 11.87 29.80 -33.36
C ALA A 70 10.39 29.89 -33.75
N ASP A 71 9.60 30.69 -33.04
CA ASP A 71 8.21 30.96 -33.41
C ASP A 71 8.05 31.71 -34.74
N GLY A 72 9.07 32.45 -35.17
CA GLY A 72 9.08 33.16 -36.46
C GLY A 72 9.41 32.25 -37.64
N ASP A 73 9.98 31.07 -37.38
CA ASP A 73 10.34 30.07 -38.39
C ASP A 73 9.28 28.98 -38.46
N ALA A 74 8.41 29.03 -39.48
CA ALA A 74 7.36 28.04 -39.72
C ALA A 74 7.87 26.60 -39.89
N ALA A 75 9.18 26.41 -40.14
CA ALA A 75 9.81 25.10 -40.31
C ALA A 75 10.15 24.39 -38.99
N LEU A 76 10.19 25.09 -37.85
CA LEU A 76 10.67 24.52 -36.59
C LEU A 76 9.56 23.90 -35.72
N GLY A 77 8.29 23.98 -36.12
CA GLY A 77 7.18 23.41 -35.37
C GLY A 77 6.99 24.04 -33.98
N ALA A 78 5.82 23.81 -33.39
CA ALA A 78 5.35 24.52 -32.20
C ALA A 78 6.28 24.38 -30.96
N SER A 79 6.74 25.53 -30.48
CA SER A 79 7.46 25.78 -29.22
C SER A 79 8.90 25.23 -29.11
N ARG A 80 9.90 26.11 -29.22
CA ARG A 80 11.30 25.82 -28.83
C ARG A 80 11.42 25.27 -27.40
N TYR A 81 10.47 25.58 -26.52
CA TYR A 81 10.41 25.01 -25.17
C TYR A 81 10.30 23.47 -25.19
N GLY A 82 9.57 22.87 -26.15
CA GLY A 82 9.55 21.42 -26.31
C GLY A 82 10.92 20.85 -26.71
N GLY A 83 11.67 21.57 -27.56
CA GLY A 83 13.04 21.21 -27.93
C GLY A 83 14.02 21.17 -26.75
N PHE A 84 13.79 21.98 -25.71
CA PHE A 84 14.61 21.92 -24.50
C PHE A 84 14.52 20.57 -23.78
N VAL A 85 13.37 19.89 -23.78
CA VAL A 85 13.22 18.58 -23.10
C VAL A 85 13.99 17.48 -23.85
N ALA A 86 13.90 17.49 -25.18
CA ALA A 86 14.44 16.43 -26.03
C ALA A 86 15.94 16.60 -26.31
N ASP A 87 16.37 17.81 -26.72
CA ASP A 87 17.71 18.02 -27.29
C ASP A 87 18.69 18.64 -26.28
N ASP A 88 18.22 19.58 -25.47
CA ASP A 88 19.11 20.41 -24.64
C ASP A 88 19.14 19.99 -23.16
N ALA A 89 18.08 19.40 -22.62
CA ALA A 89 17.98 18.99 -21.22
C ALA A 89 19.10 18.05 -20.73
N PRO A 90 19.64 17.12 -21.55
CA PRO A 90 20.81 16.33 -21.14
C PRO A 90 22.09 17.17 -20.91
N ARG A 91 22.16 18.38 -21.49
CA ARG A 91 23.34 19.26 -21.47
C ARG A 91 23.22 20.42 -20.50
N LEU A 92 22.00 20.72 -20.04
CA LEU A 92 21.76 21.79 -19.07
C LEU A 92 22.33 21.44 -17.71
N ALA A 93 22.92 22.44 -17.05
CA ALA A 93 23.36 22.29 -15.67
C ALA A 93 22.15 22.15 -14.73
N PHE A 94 22.35 21.51 -13.58
CA PHE A 94 21.30 21.37 -12.55
C PHE A 94 20.53 22.66 -12.25
N ALA A 95 21.24 23.78 -12.04
CA ALA A 95 20.61 25.06 -11.73
C ALA A 95 19.79 25.62 -12.91
N GLU A 96 20.20 25.34 -14.15
CA GLU A 96 19.49 25.75 -15.37
C GLU A 96 18.21 24.92 -15.56
N LEU A 97 18.26 23.60 -15.28
CA LEU A 97 17.08 22.73 -15.29
C LEU A 97 16.04 23.21 -14.28
N VAL A 98 16.46 23.50 -13.04
CA VAL A 98 15.55 23.99 -11.99
C VAL A 98 14.99 25.36 -12.36
N ALA A 99 15.83 26.27 -12.86
CA ALA A 99 15.41 27.63 -13.22
C ALA A 99 14.41 27.65 -14.38
N LEU A 100 14.73 26.97 -15.48
CA LEU A 100 13.84 26.91 -16.64
C LEU A 100 12.56 26.13 -16.32
N GLY A 101 12.69 25.01 -15.60
CA GLY A 101 11.56 24.20 -15.14
C GLY A 101 10.57 25.01 -14.32
N CYS A 102 11.03 25.73 -13.30
CA CYS A 102 10.15 26.58 -12.50
C CYS A 102 9.62 27.81 -13.25
N CYS A 103 10.39 28.37 -14.20
CA CYS A 103 9.93 29.49 -15.03
C CYS A 103 8.76 29.10 -15.95
N LEU A 104 8.79 27.87 -16.48
CA LEU A 104 7.75 27.33 -17.36
C LEU A 104 6.56 26.73 -16.59
N PHE A 105 6.80 26.19 -15.40
CA PHE A 105 5.76 25.56 -14.58
C PHE A 105 4.81 26.58 -13.93
N ASP A 106 5.30 27.72 -13.42
CA ASP A 106 4.45 28.74 -12.78
C ASP A 106 5.02 30.18 -12.86
N GLY A 107 6.00 30.39 -13.74
CA GLY A 107 6.77 31.62 -13.81
C GLY A 107 6.47 32.50 -15.02
N GLU A 108 7.41 33.38 -15.34
CA GLU A 108 7.30 34.34 -16.44
C GLU A 108 7.34 33.65 -17.82
N CYS A 109 8.04 32.53 -17.95
CA CYS A 109 8.13 31.79 -19.21
C CYS A 109 6.79 31.14 -19.59
N ALA A 110 5.97 30.74 -18.61
CA ALA A 110 4.61 30.26 -18.85
C ALA A 110 3.72 31.37 -19.45
N ARG A 111 3.82 32.60 -18.91
CA ARG A 111 3.08 33.77 -19.39
C ARG A 111 3.56 34.22 -20.76
N ASP A 112 4.85 34.13 -21.00
CA ASP A 112 5.44 34.37 -22.31
C ASP A 112 4.88 33.39 -23.36
N ALA A 113 4.75 32.09 -23.04
CA ALA A 113 4.13 31.12 -23.92
C ALA A 113 2.68 31.46 -24.28
N ALA A 114 1.85 31.84 -23.29
CA ALA A 114 0.48 32.30 -23.54
C ALA A 114 0.45 33.56 -24.42
N THR A 115 1.31 34.55 -24.13
CA THR A 115 1.39 35.80 -24.89
C THR A 115 1.80 35.55 -26.35
N ARG A 116 2.72 34.62 -26.59
CA ARG A 116 3.16 34.24 -27.94
C ARG A 116 2.05 33.51 -28.70
N ALA A 117 1.32 32.60 -28.05
CA ALA A 117 0.14 31.95 -28.61
C ALA A 117 -0.94 32.97 -29.01
N ALA A 118 -1.26 33.92 -28.12
CA ALA A 118 -2.22 34.99 -28.38
C ALA A 118 -1.85 35.81 -29.62
N ARG A 119 -0.57 36.15 -29.82
CA ARG A 119 -0.09 36.91 -30.98
C ARG A 119 -0.24 36.16 -32.30
N ARG A 120 -0.23 34.82 -32.28
CA ARG A 120 -0.44 33.97 -33.46
C ARG A 120 -1.91 33.64 -33.70
N GLY A 121 -2.80 33.96 -32.75
CA GLY A 121 -4.19 33.52 -32.77
C GLY A 121 -4.37 32.05 -32.39
N ASP A 122 -3.40 31.47 -31.68
CA ASP A 122 -3.47 30.10 -31.16
C ASP A 122 -4.20 30.05 -29.79
N ASP A 123 -4.52 28.85 -29.31
CA ASP A 123 -5.09 28.64 -27.96
C ASP A 123 -4.05 28.91 -26.86
N GLU A 124 -4.19 30.04 -26.17
CA GLU A 124 -3.37 30.44 -25.01
C GLU A 124 -3.37 29.39 -23.90
N ALA A 125 -4.51 28.74 -23.66
CA ALA A 125 -4.65 27.74 -22.62
C ALA A 125 -3.91 26.44 -23.00
N ALA A 126 -3.88 26.09 -24.29
CA ALA A 126 -3.05 24.99 -24.79
C ALA A 126 -1.56 25.30 -24.61
N ALA A 127 -1.11 26.48 -25.03
CA ALA A 127 0.30 26.87 -24.87
C ALA A 127 0.75 26.92 -23.41
N THR A 128 -0.15 27.33 -22.50
CA THR A 128 0.13 27.31 -21.05
C THR A 128 0.24 25.88 -20.52
N ARG A 129 -0.62 24.96 -20.99
CA ARG A 129 -0.53 23.53 -20.62
C ARG A 129 0.76 22.90 -21.13
N ASP A 130 1.16 23.19 -22.36
CA ASP A 130 2.41 22.69 -22.93
C ASP A 130 3.62 23.20 -22.13
N ALA A 131 3.64 24.48 -21.77
CA ALA A 131 4.69 25.05 -20.91
C ALA A 131 4.73 24.38 -19.53
N LEU A 132 3.57 24.10 -18.93
CA LEU A 132 3.45 23.34 -17.68
C LEU A 132 4.04 21.94 -17.81
N GLU A 133 3.70 21.19 -18.87
CA GLU A 133 4.21 19.83 -19.13
C GLU A 133 5.74 19.83 -19.30
N ILE A 134 6.26 20.76 -20.10
CA ILE A 134 7.70 20.95 -20.31
C ILE A 134 8.39 21.31 -18.99
N GLY A 135 7.82 22.25 -18.22
CA GLY A 135 8.35 22.67 -16.94
C GLY A 135 8.42 21.51 -15.94
N GLY A 136 7.35 20.71 -15.86
CA GLY A 136 7.29 19.49 -15.05
C GLY A 136 8.34 18.46 -15.46
N ALA A 137 8.52 18.22 -16.76
CA ALA A 137 9.54 17.30 -17.28
C ALA A 137 10.98 17.75 -16.93
N LEU A 138 11.28 19.05 -17.05
CA LEU A 138 12.60 19.60 -16.69
C LEU A 138 12.88 19.49 -15.19
N LEU A 139 11.88 19.76 -14.33
CA LEU A 139 12.01 19.60 -12.88
C LEU A 139 12.18 18.13 -12.47
N PHE A 140 11.43 17.22 -13.11
CA PHE A 140 11.61 15.79 -12.90
C PHE A 140 13.02 15.35 -13.30
N ARG A 141 13.54 15.83 -14.43
CA ARG A 141 14.91 15.54 -14.86
C ARG A 141 15.97 16.14 -13.92
N ALA A 142 15.70 17.30 -13.33
CA ALA A 142 16.57 17.88 -12.29
C ALA A 142 16.68 16.94 -11.07
N SER A 143 15.60 16.23 -10.72
CA SER A 143 15.61 15.24 -9.62
C SER A 143 16.49 14.01 -9.89
N GLU A 144 16.75 13.71 -11.16
CA GLU A 144 17.60 12.62 -11.62
C GLU A 144 19.06 13.04 -11.83
N HIS A 145 19.34 14.34 -11.86
CA HIS A 145 20.68 14.86 -12.09
C HIS A 145 21.66 14.46 -10.97
N GLU A 146 22.94 14.28 -11.30
CA GLU A 146 24.02 13.96 -10.33
C GLU A 146 24.17 14.95 -9.17
N HIS A 147 23.61 16.16 -9.30
CA HIS A 147 23.76 17.26 -8.34
C HIS A 147 22.47 17.55 -7.59
N TRP A 148 21.48 16.67 -7.67
CA TRP A 148 20.18 16.82 -7.01
C TRP A 148 20.28 17.10 -5.50
N THR A 149 21.33 16.61 -4.83
CA THR A 149 21.60 16.84 -3.40
C THR A 149 21.88 18.31 -3.06
N LYS A 150 22.21 19.17 -4.04
CA LYS A 150 22.40 20.62 -3.84
C LYS A 150 21.09 21.33 -3.50
N MET A 151 19.93 20.72 -3.77
CA MET A 151 18.62 21.22 -3.38
C MET A 151 17.80 20.10 -2.73
N PRO A 152 17.95 19.90 -1.41
CA PRO A 152 17.12 18.97 -0.66
C PRO A 152 15.64 19.34 -0.85
N GLY A 153 14.87 18.46 -1.49
CA GLY A 153 13.48 18.72 -1.90
C GLY A 153 13.23 18.72 -3.41
N ILE A 154 14.28 18.77 -4.26
CA ILE A 154 14.11 18.68 -5.72
C ILE A 154 13.50 17.34 -6.17
N GLY A 155 13.74 16.27 -5.40
CA GLY A 155 13.10 14.96 -5.61
C GLY A 155 11.58 15.06 -5.55
N THR A 156 11.07 15.55 -4.43
CA THR A 156 9.63 15.72 -4.20
C THR A 156 9.04 16.77 -5.14
N LEU A 157 9.71 17.91 -5.33
CA LEU A 157 9.27 18.96 -6.26
C LEU A 157 9.14 18.45 -7.70
N GLY A 158 10.17 17.77 -8.21
CA GLY A 158 10.17 17.27 -9.58
C GLY A 158 9.08 16.23 -9.81
N ALA A 159 8.86 15.34 -8.82
CA ALA A 159 7.79 14.35 -8.87
C ALA A 159 6.39 14.98 -8.75
N ASP A 160 6.17 15.94 -7.83
CA ASP A 160 4.90 16.67 -7.69
C ASP A 160 4.58 17.46 -8.97
N ALA A 161 5.60 18.10 -9.57
CA ALA A 161 5.45 18.84 -10.83
C ALA A 161 5.05 17.92 -11.99
N ARG A 162 5.61 16.71 -12.06
CA ARG A 162 5.23 15.69 -13.05
C ARG A 162 3.83 15.13 -12.81
N THR A 163 3.41 14.93 -11.55
CA THR A 163 2.01 14.53 -11.29
C THR A 163 1.02 15.61 -11.72
N CYS A 164 1.40 16.88 -11.55
CA CYS A 164 0.57 18.02 -11.89
C CYS A 164 0.42 18.22 -13.41
N ALA A 165 1.52 18.04 -14.14
CA ALA A 165 1.58 18.22 -15.59
C ALA A 165 1.99 16.90 -16.24
N GLU A 166 1.07 15.92 -16.16
CA GLU A 166 1.26 14.56 -16.65
C GLU A 166 1.57 14.58 -18.16
N ALA A 167 2.78 14.15 -18.49
CA ALA A 167 3.23 14.10 -19.88
C ALA A 167 2.54 12.99 -20.65
N THR A 168 2.36 13.18 -21.96
CA THR A 168 1.70 12.20 -22.82
C THR A 168 2.39 10.82 -22.72
N GLY A 169 1.63 9.78 -22.34
CA GLY A 169 2.16 8.42 -22.20
C GLY A 169 2.78 8.08 -20.84
N THR A 170 2.75 9.01 -19.88
CA THR A 170 3.10 8.74 -18.47
C THR A 170 1.84 8.54 -17.63
N THR A 171 2.00 7.97 -16.42
CA THR A 171 0.90 7.89 -15.45
C THR A 171 1.33 8.54 -14.15
N ARG A 172 0.37 9.04 -13.37
CA ARG A 172 0.59 9.68 -12.06
C ARG A 172 1.20 8.76 -10.99
N CYS A 173 1.37 7.49 -11.32
CA CYS A 173 1.80 6.44 -10.41
C CYS A 173 2.79 5.50 -11.10
N ASP A 174 3.57 6.00 -12.07
CA ASP A 174 4.59 5.19 -12.71
C ASP A 174 5.77 4.88 -11.78
N ASP A 175 6.57 3.87 -12.15
CA ASP A 175 7.68 3.40 -11.32
C ASP A 175 8.77 4.46 -11.14
N ALA A 176 8.99 5.31 -12.14
CA ALA A 176 9.98 6.38 -12.07
C ALA A 176 9.57 7.41 -11.01
N LEU A 177 8.29 7.80 -10.98
CA LEU A 177 7.74 8.76 -10.03
C LEU A 177 7.78 8.21 -8.60
N VAL A 178 7.39 6.93 -8.40
CA VAL A 178 7.52 6.26 -7.10
C VAL A 178 8.99 6.19 -6.67
N ALA A 179 9.90 5.80 -7.55
CA ALA A 179 11.33 5.71 -7.25
C ALA A 179 11.92 7.07 -6.85
N THR A 180 11.52 8.15 -7.51
CA THR A 180 11.96 9.51 -7.18
C THR A 180 11.49 9.94 -5.78
N TYR A 181 10.24 9.66 -5.41
CA TYR A 181 9.77 9.94 -4.05
C TYR A 181 10.48 9.10 -2.98
N VAL A 182 10.71 7.81 -3.25
CA VAL A 182 11.47 6.93 -2.33
C VAL A 182 12.90 7.46 -2.16
N LYS A 183 13.58 7.81 -3.26
CA LYS A 183 14.92 8.42 -3.25
C LYS A 183 14.96 9.71 -2.40
N ALA A 184 13.93 10.56 -2.51
CA ALA A 184 13.81 11.76 -1.68
C ALA A 184 13.64 11.40 -0.19
N GLY A 185 12.80 10.42 0.11
CA GLY A 185 12.57 9.92 1.46
C GLY A 185 13.79 9.27 2.10
N ASP A 186 14.60 8.55 1.33
CA ASP A 186 15.85 7.95 1.79
C ASP A 186 16.94 9.00 2.06
N ALA A 187 16.88 10.15 1.40
CA ALA A 187 17.69 11.32 1.76
C ALA A 187 17.13 12.15 2.93
N GLY A 188 16.02 11.72 3.54
CA GLY A 188 15.46 12.34 4.75
C GLY A 188 14.30 13.30 4.50
N ASP A 189 13.78 13.42 3.27
CA ASP A 189 12.57 14.20 3.02
C ASP A 189 11.30 13.40 3.39
N GLU A 190 10.75 13.69 4.56
CA GLU A 190 9.53 13.03 5.05
C GLU A 190 8.32 13.20 4.12
N LEU A 191 8.24 14.33 3.38
CA LEU A 191 7.17 14.53 2.40
C LEU A 191 7.33 13.54 1.23
N GLY A 192 8.57 13.30 0.79
CA GLY A 192 8.88 12.27 -0.20
C GLY A 192 8.45 10.87 0.25
N VAL A 193 8.67 10.51 1.53
CA VAL A 193 8.19 9.23 2.08
C VAL A 193 6.66 9.14 2.01
N LEU A 194 5.95 10.21 2.36
CA LEU A 194 4.49 10.24 2.34
C LEU A 194 3.97 10.08 0.91
N ARG A 195 4.51 10.86 -0.03
CA ARG A 195 4.15 10.82 -1.45
C ARG A 195 4.46 9.48 -2.10
N ALA A 196 5.58 8.85 -1.77
CA ALA A 196 5.90 7.48 -2.20
C ALA A 196 4.84 6.47 -1.73
N GLY A 197 4.46 6.56 -0.45
CA GLY A 197 3.43 5.69 0.13
C GLY A 197 2.06 5.90 -0.52
N ASP A 198 1.68 7.16 -0.75
CA ASP A 198 0.42 7.52 -1.41
C ASP A 198 0.40 7.03 -2.88
N ALA A 199 1.50 7.19 -3.63
CA ALA A 199 1.61 6.71 -5.00
C ALA A 199 1.51 5.17 -5.08
N MET A 200 2.19 4.44 -4.18
CA MET A 200 2.07 2.98 -4.09
C MET A 200 0.65 2.54 -3.69
N LEU A 201 0.00 3.25 -2.75
CA LEU A 201 -1.38 2.98 -2.39
C LEU A 201 -2.32 3.22 -3.58
N ARG A 202 -2.14 4.32 -4.33
CA ARG A 202 -2.91 4.64 -5.55
C ARG A 202 -2.76 3.54 -6.60
N ARG A 203 -1.54 3.04 -6.84
CA ARG A 203 -1.30 1.87 -7.72
C ARG A 203 -2.01 0.62 -7.22
N TYR A 204 -1.89 0.32 -5.92
CA TYR A 204 -2.51 -0.85 -5.33
C TYR A 204 -4.04 -0.85 -5.46
N VAL A 205 -4.68 0.32 -5.33
CA VAL A 205 -6.14 0.46 -5.48
C VAL A 205 -6.59 0.60 -6.94
N ALA A 206 -5.68 0.72 -7.89
CA ALA A 206 -6.01 0.85 -9.31
C ALA A 206 -6.86 -0.35 -9.77
N GLY A 207 -7.87 -0.10 -10.59
CA GLY A 207 -8.81 -1.13 -11.04
C GLY A 207 -9.90 -1.49 -10.03
N LEU A 208 -9.81 -1.06 -8.76
CA LEU A 208 -10.96 -1.16 -7.83
C LEU A 208 -12.10 -0.25 -8.27
N ALA A 209 -11.83 0.93 -8.86
CA ALA A 209 -12.91 1.81 -9.30
C ALA A 209 -13.66 1.19 -10.49
N THR A 210 -12.95 0.60 -11.45
CA THR A 210 -13.55 -0.17 -12.55
C THR A 210 -14.35 -1.37 -12.04
N ARG A 211 -13.83 -2.10 -11.04
CA ARG A 211 -14.56 -3.24 -10.44
C ARG A 211 -15.82 -2.84 -9.68
N VAL A 212 -15.79 -1.69 -8.99
CA VAL A 212 -16.87 -1.22 -8.12
C VAL A 212 -17.93 -0.42 -8.90
N GLN A 213 -17.53 0.36 -9.89
CA GLN A 213 -18.38 1.29 -10.63
C GLN A 213 -18.67 0.87 -12.08
N GLY A 214 -17.92 -0.10 -12.63
CA GLY A 214 -18.05 -0.58 -14.01
C GLY A 214 -17.03 0.02 -14.99
N GLU A 215 -17.12 -0.38 -16.27
CA GLU A 215 -16.15 -0.08 -17.34
C GLU A 215 -15.94 1.43 -17.65
N GLY A 216 -16.80 2.31 -17.14
CA GLY A 216 -16.68 3.77 -17.32
C GLY A 216 -15.93 4.51 -16.20
N ALA A 217 -15.40 3.78 -15.21
CA ALA A 217 -14.65 4.40 -14.11
C ALA A 217 -13.30 4.93 -14.61
N ARG A 218 -12.99 6.20 -14.31
CA ARG A 218 -11.68 6.77 -14.61
C ARG A 218 -10.68 6.29 -13.56
N GLU A 219 -9.66 5.57 -14.03
CA GLU A 219 -8.53 5.13 -13.23
C GLU A 219 -7.37 6.12 -13.39
N GLU A 220 -6.67 6.42 -12.29
CA GLU A 220 -5.54 7.37 -12.25
C GLU A 220 -4.19 6.69 -12.49
N CYS A 221 -4.11 5.39 -12.19
CA CYS A 221 -2.95 4.55 -12.43
C CYS A 221 -3.35 3.39 -13.34
N ASP A 222 -2.36 2.66 -13.86
CA ASP A 222 -2.60 1.45 -14.64
C ASP A 222 -3.37 0.38 -13.83
N ALA A 223 -4.61 0.11 -14.25
CA ALA A 223 -5.50 -0.84 -13.61
C ALA A 223 -4.97 -2.29 -13.66
N THR A 224 -4.07 -2.63 -14.58
CA THR A 224 -3.48 -3.97 -14.67
C THR A 224 -2.54 -4.28 -13.50
N ARG A 225 -2.03 -3.25 -12.82
CA ARG A 225 -1.15 -3.35 -11.65
C ARG A 225 -1.90 -3.35 -10.32
N GLY A 226 -3.22 -3.17 -10.37
CA GLY A 226 -4.09 -3.19 -9.22
C GLY A 226 -4.00 -4.49 -8.42
N GLY A 227 -3.93 -4.39 -7.09
CA GLY A 227 -3.88 -5.55 -6.22
C GLY A 227 -2.48 -6.16 -6.04
N ASP A 228 -1.41 -5.50 -6.51
CA ASP A 228 -0.04 -5.93 -6.23
C ASP A 228 0.30 -5.87 -4.73
N VAL A 229 0.58 -7.04 -4.15
CA VAL A 229 0.94 -7.18 -2.73
C VAL A 229 2.25 -6.46 -2.41
N GLY A 230 3.15 -6.32 -3.39
CA GLY A 230 4.39 -5.54 -3.26
C GLY A 230 4.13 -4.07 -3.01
N ASP A 231 3.20 -3.46 -3.75
CA ASP A 231 2.80 -2.06 -3.57
C ASP A 231 2.10 -1.84 -2.22
N ALA A 232 1.23 -2.75 -1.79
CA ALA A 232 0.58 -2.68 -0.47
C ALA A 232 1.58 -2.86 0.70
N ALA A 233 2.60 -3.70 0.53
CA ALA A 233 3.65 -3.88 1.53
C ALA A 233 4.59 -2.67 1.59
N GLY A 234 4.97 -2.13 0.42
CA GLY A 234 5.79 -0.93 0.28
C GLY A 234 5.12 0.29 0.90
N ALA A 235 3.86 0.55 0.56
CA ALA A 235 3.08 1.64 1.14
C ALA A 235 3.01 1.53 2.68
N ARG A 236 2.74 0.32 3.22
CA ARG A 236 2.72 0.08 4.67
C ARG A 236 4.07 0.34 5.33
N ALA A 237 5.17 -0.08 4.71
CA ALA A 237 6.50 0.16 5.26
C ALA A 237 6.81 1.67 5.35
N LEU A 238 6.48 2.43 4.30
CA LEU A 238 6.68 3.87 4.23
C LEU A 238 5.81 4.63 5.25
N PHE A 239 4.52 4.30 5.35
CA PHE A 239 3.65 4.94 6.34
C PHE A 239 4.03 4.58 7.78
N LYS A 240 4.48 3.34 8.05
CA LYS A 240 4.98 2.97 9.39
C LYS A 240 6.22 3.79 9.78
N ARG A 241 7.12 4.07 8.83
CA ARG A 241 8.27 4.96 9.04
C ARG A 241 7.84 6.37 9.45
N LEU A 242 6.71 6.86 8.94
CA LEU A 242 6.17 8.19 9.28
C LEU A 242 5.40 8.26 10.59
N LEU A 243 5.06 7.12 11.21
CA LEU A 243 4.41 7.14 12.54
C LEU A 243 5.31 7.71 13.63
N THR A 244 6.63 7.73 13.42
CA THR A 244 7.59 8.36 14.33
C THR A 244 7.88 9.82 13.98
N SER A 245 7.33 10.35 12.87
CA SER A 245 7.45 11.77 12.49
C SER A 245 6.45 12.62 13.28
N ASN A 246 6.88 13.77 13.79
CA ASN A 246 5.98 14.72 14.44
C ASN A 246 5.06 15.46 13.47
N ARG A 247 5.35 15.43 12.16
CA ARG A 247 4.65 16.21 11.13
C ARG A 247 3.55 15.40 10.44
N PHE A 248 3.77 14.11 10.25
CA PHE A 248 2.93 13.26 9.41
C PHE A 248 2.34 12.04 10.13
N ASP A 249 2.53 11.88 11.45
CA ASP A 249 2.01 10.77 12.24
C ASP A 249 0.51 10.51 12.03
N LYS A 250 -0.31 11.56 12.10
CA LYS A 250 -1.78 11.46 11.98
C LYS A 250 -2.19 11.02 10.58
N VAL A 251 -1.60 11.65 9.56
CA VAL A 251 -1.88 11.34 8.15
C VAL A 251 -1.42 9.91 7.84
N ALA A 252 -0.24 9.52 8.29
CA ALA A 252 0.29 8.17 8.10
C ALA A 252 -0.59 7.11 8.79
N ALA A 253 -1.12 7.39 10.00
CA ALA A 253 -2.04 6.48 10.68
C ALA A 253 -3.37 6.32 9.93
N GLU A 254 -3.88 7.39 9.31
CA GLU A 254 -5.06 7.33 8.45
C GLU A 254 -4.78 6.52 7.17
N ARG A 255 -3.67 6.80 6.49
CA ARG A 255 -3.26 6.07 5.28
C ARG A 255 -3.02 4.58 5.54
N LEU A 256 -2.48 4.20 6.70
CA LEU A 256 -2.38 2.78 7.09
C LEU A 256 -3.74 2.09 7.20
N ARG A 257 -4.76 2.79 7.70
CA ARG A 257 -6.14 2.25 7.72
C ARG A 257 -6.70 2.13 6.31
N GLU A 258 -6.36 3.04 5.41
CA GLU A 258 -6.76 2.97 4.01
C GLU A 258 -6.12 1.78 3.28
N VAL A 259 -4.84 1.49 3.53
CA VAL A 259 -4.21 0.28 2.98
C VAL A 259 -4.96 -0.97 3.44
N THR A 260 -5.24 -1.10 4.75
CA THR A 260 -5.98 -2.25 5.28
C THR A 260 -7.37 -2.38 4.65
N ARG A 261 -8.09 -1.26 4.49
CA ARG A 261 -9.40 -1.26 3.81
C ARG A 261 -9.28 -1.68 2.34
N ALA A 262 -8.25 -1.23 1.65
CA ALA A 262 -8.00 -1.63 0.26
C ALA A 262 -7.75 -3.14 0.17
N GLU A 263 -6.97 -3.71 1.08
CA GLU A 263 -6.76 -5.17 1.15
C GLU A 263 -8.06 -5.94 1.38
N GLU A 264 -8.91 -5.48 2.30
CA GLU A 264 -10.22 -6.08 2.54
C GLU A 264 -11.07 -6.08 1.26
N LEU A 265 -11.02 -4.99 0.47
CA LEU A 265 -11.76 -4.86 -0.79
C LEU A 265 -11.24 -5.80 -1.88
N TRP A 266 -9.93 -6.04 -1.95
CA TRP A 266 -9.33 -6.97 -2.90
C TRP A 266 -9.63 -8.44 -2.56
N VAL A 267 -9.85 -8.74 -1.28
CA VAL A 267 -10.18 -10.08 -0.78
C VAL A 267 -11.70 -10.36 -0.78
N ASP A 268 -12.56 -9.33 -0.79
CA ASP A 268 -14.02 -9.48 -0.70
C ASP A 268 -14.62 -10.22 -1.92
N PRO A 269 -15.13 -11.46 -1.74
CA PRO A 269 -15.69 -12.25 -2.83
C PRO A 269 -16.98 -11.67 -3.40
N THR A 270 -17.67 -10.79 -2.67
CA THR A 270 -18.88 -10.13 -3.17
C THR A 270 -18.59 -9.02 -4.18
N ARG A 271 -17.33 -8.58 -4.28
CA ARG A 271 -16.85 -7.55 -5.22
C ARG A 271 -15.89 -8.11 -6.28
N GLY A 272 -15.92 -9.42 -6.50
CA GLY A 272 -15.05 -10.09 -7.47
C GLY A 272 -13.61 -10.28 -7.00
N GLY A 273 -13.33 -10.11 -5.70
CA GLY A 273 -12.05 -10.45 -5.09
C GLY A 273 -11.82 -11.96 -5.06
N THR A 274 -10.57 -12.37 -5.25
CA THR A 274 -10.17 -13.77 -5.04
C THR A 274 -9.58 -13.87 -3.63
N PRO A 275 -10.25 -14.55 -2.69
CA PRO A 275 -9.73 -14.64 -1.33
C PRO A 275 -8.44 -15.45 -1.35
N ASP A 276 -7.37 -14.83 -0.86
CA ASP A 276 -6.07 -15.47 -0.77
C ASP A 276 -6.17 -16.72 0.11
N LYS A 277 -5.52 -17.82 -0.28
CA LYS A 277 -5.60 -19.10 0.46
C LYS A 277 -5.16 -18.95 1.92
N ALA A 278 -4.28 -17.98 2.20
CA ALA A 278 -3.87 -17.60 3.55
C ALA A 278 -4.98 -16.96 4.38
N TYR A 279 -5.81 -16.08 3.78
CA TYR A 279 -6.96 -15.47 4.44
C TYR A 279 -8.07 -16.50 4.73
N LEU A 280 -8.27 -17.47 3.84
CA LEU A 280 -9.20 -18.58 4.08
C LEU A 280 -8.75 -19.46 5.26
N MET A 281 -7.43 -19.68 5.41
CA MET A 281 -6.89 -20.39 6.57
C MET A 281 -6.95 -19.57 7.86
N ALA A 282 -6.72 -18.25 7.80
CA ALA A 282 -6.82 -17.38 8.96
C ALA A 282 -8.27 -17.26 9.48
N ASP A 283 -9.26 -17.12 8.59
CA ASP A 283 -10.68 -17.10 8.98
C ASP A 283 -11.13 -18.48 9.51
N ALA A 284 -10.61 -19.57 8.94
CA ALA A 284 -10.82 -20.91 9.50
C ALA A 284 -10.22 -21.06 10.91
N LEU A 285 -9.03 -20.52 11.15
CA LEU A 285 -8.35 -20.52 12.45
C LEU A 285 -9.09 -19.67 13.49
N ILE A 286 -9.57 -18.49 13.13
CA ILE A 286 -10.32 -17.60 14.04
C ILE A 286 -11.68 -18.23 14.39
N ARG A 287 -12.36 -18.85 13.41
CA ARG A 287 -13.60 -19.62 13.67
C ARG A 287 -13.34 -20.84 14.53
N LEU A 288 -12.19 -21.49 14.40
CA LEU A 288 -11.80 -22.61 15.24
C LEU A 288 -11.46 -22.15 16.67
N ALA A 289 -10.71 -21.05 16.81
CA ALA A 289 -10.31 -20.46 18.09
C ALA A 289 -11.52 -19.92 18.87
N SER A 290 -12.44 -19.22 18.22
CA SER A 290 -13.68 -18.73 18.84
C SER A 290 -14.61 -19.87 19.28
N ARG A 291 -14.74 -20.94 18.49
CA ARG A 291 -15.45 -22.17 18.89
C ARG A 291 -14.76 -22.90 20.04
N GLY A 292 -13.43 -22.91 20.06
CA GLY A 292 -12.64 -23.47 21.16
C GLY A 292 -12.83 -22.69 22.47
N ALA A 293 -12.73 -21.36 22.41
CA ALA A 293 -12.90 -20.47 23.56
C ALA A 293 -14.32 -20.54 24.15
N THR A 294 -15.35 -20.55 23.30
CA THR A 294 -16.75 -20.72 23.76
C THR A 294 -16.99 -22.09 24.38
N ALA A 295 -16.44 -23.16 23.80
CA ALA A 295 -16.57 -24.50 24.36
C ALA A 295 -15.84 -24.64 25.70
N ILE A 296 -14.66 -24.01 25.86
CA ILE A 296 -13.94 -23.96 27.14
C ILE A 296 -14.74 -23.16 28.17
N ALA A 297 -15.28 -21.99 27.81
CA ALA A 297 -16.12 -21.18 28.70
C ALA A 297 -17.35 -21.96 29.19
N VAL A 298 -18.03 -22.68 28.28
CA VAL A 298 -19.16 -23.56 28.62
C VAL A 298 -18.71 -24.64 29.60
N CYS A 299 -17.58 -25.31 29.36
CA CYS A 299 -17.06 -26.31 30.29
C CYS A 299 -16.69 -25.75 31.67
N VAL A 300 -16.15 -24.53 31.75
CA VAL A 300 -15.84 -23.86 33.02
C VAL A 300 -17.12 -23.53 33.78
N VAL A 301 -18.14 -22.97 33.11
CA VAL A 301 -19.45 -22.70 33.72
C VAL A 301 -20.06 -23.99 34.26
N PHE A 302 -20.13 -25.04 33.45
CA PHE A 302 -20.66 -26.34 33.90
C PHE A 302 -19.83 -26.95 35.05
N TYR A 303 -18.51 -26.71 35.11
CA TYR A 303 -17.65 -27.18 36.21
C TYR A 303 -17.89 -26.43 37.53
N VAL A 304 -18.07 -25.11 37.48
CA VAL A 304 -18.37 -24.28 38.67
C VAL A 304 -19.72 -24.68 39.28
N PHE A 305 -20.71 -25.00 38.44
CA PHE A 305 -22.04 -25.43 38.90
C PHE A 305 -22.16 -26.95 39.13
N ARG A 306 -21.05 -27.70 39.18
CA ARG A 306 -21.08 -29.18 39.30
C ARG A 306 -21.72 -29.73 40.58
N ASN A 307 -21.80 -28.92 41.64
CA ASN A 307 -22.33 -29.32 42.94
C ASN A 307 -23.86 -29.19 43.06
N PHE A 308 -24.55 -28.64 42.04
CA PHE A 308 -26.01 -28.64 42.00
C PHE A 308 -26.52 -29.97 41.46
N THR A 309 -27.44 -30.60 42.20
CA THR A 309 -27.99 -31.95 41.94
C THR A 309 -28.60 -32.12 40.55
N PHE A 310 -29.18 -31.05 39.98
CA PHE A 310 -29.73 -31.03 38.61
C PHE A 310 -28.66 -30.90 37.50
N ILE A 311 -27.51 -30.30 37.81
CA ILE A 311 -26.46 -29.95 36.83
C ILE A 311 -25.38 -31.03 36.74
N GLY A 312 -25.26 -31.91 37.74
CA GLY A 312 -24.31 -33.03 37.73
C GLY A 312 -24.52 -34.02 36.57
N GLY A 313 -25.76 -34.22 36.12
CA GLY A 313 -26.09 -35.02 34.92
C GLY A 313 -25.68 -34.30 33.62
N ALA A 314 -25.99 -33.01 33.51
CA ALA A 314 -25.63 -32.18 32.37
C ALA A 314 -24.11 -31.98 32.24
N TRP A 315 -23.37 -31.89 33.35
CA TRP A 315 -21.90 -31.80 33.34
C TRP A 315 -21.24 -33.08 32.82
N ARG A 316 -21.77 -34.27 33.16
CA ARG A 316 -21.26 -35.54 32.60
C ARG A 316 -21.50 -35.64 31.09
N PHE A 317 -22.65 -35.15 30.62
CA PHE A 317 -22.98 -35.12 29.20
C PHE A 317 -22.17 -34.06 28.42
N ALA A 318 -22.04 -32.85 28.97
CA ALA A 318 -21.19 -31.81 28.40
C ALA A 318 -19.71 -32.24 28.36
N ARG A 319 -19.22 -32.92 29.39
CA ARG A 319 -17.87 -33.50 29.44
C ARG A 319 -17.68 -34.61 28.42
N SER A 320 -18.64 -35.51 28.22
CA SER A 320 -18.53 -36.59 27.23
C SER A 320 -18.56 -36.04 25.79
N VAL A 321 -19.45 -35.09 25.51
CA VAL A 321 -19.54 -34.42 24.20
C VAL A 321 -18.28 -33.58 23.93
N PHE A 322 -17.79 -32.83 24.92
CA PHE A 322 -16.55 -32.05 24.77
C PHE A 322 -15.34 -32.96 24.50
N LEU A 323 -15.21 -34.09 25.19
CA LEU A 323 -14.14 -35.08 24.94
C LEU A 323 -14.26 -35.80 23.59
N ALA A 324 -15.48 -35.94 23.07
CA ALA A 324 -15.74 -36.51 21.75
C ALA A 324 -15.44 -35.50 20.62
N VAL A 325 -15.85 -34.25 20.79
CA VAL A 325 -15.72 -33.18 19.78
C VAL A 325 -14.29 -32.62 19.70
N THR A 326 -13.57 -32.50 20.84
CA THR A 326 -12.19 -31.98 20.86
C THR A 326 -11.12 -33.03 20.52
N GLY A 327 -11.50 -34.30 20.26
CA GLY A 327 -10.55 -35.33 19.83
C GLY A 327 -9.53 -35.78 20.89
N ILE A 328 -9.60 -35.28 22.13
CA ILE A 328 -8.68 -35.62 23.22
C ILE A 328 -8.73 -37.13 23.56
N SER A 329 -9.83 -37.82 23.25
CA SER A 329 -9.93 -39.29 23.37
C SER A 329 -8.97 -40.05 22.43
N LEU A 330 -8.55 -39.43 21.32
CA LEU A 330 -7.60 -39.98 20.37
C LEU A 330 -6.16 -39.78 20.88
N VAL A 331 -5.85 -38.58 21.39
CA VAL A 331 -4.56 -38.25 22.01
C VAL A 331 -4.30 -39.09 23.26
N THR A 332 -5.31 -39.28 24.12
CA THR A 332 -5.18 -40.13 25.31
C THR A 332 -5.07 -41.63 24.99
N ARG A 333 -5.67 -42.10 23.88
CA ARG A 333 -5.46 -43.47 23.36
C ARG A 333 -4.04 -43.66 22.81
N VAL A 334 -3.52 -42.68 22.09
CA VAL A 334 -2.12 -42.68 21.60
C VAL A 334 -1.16 -42.63 22.78
N PHE A 335 -1.35 -41.74 23.75
CA PHE A 335 -0.53 -41.68 24.96
C PHE A 335 -0.61 -42.95 25.81
N LYS A 336 -1.77 -43.60 25.92
CA LYS A 336 -1.89 -44.90 26.59
C LYS A 336 -1.15 -46.01 25.83
N ARG A 337 -1.20 -46.02 24.49
CA ARG A 337 -0.41 -46.97 23.68
C ARG A 337 1.09 -46.73 23.81
N VAL A 338 1.53 -45.47 23.75
CA VAL A 338 2.95 -45.11 23.91
C VAL A 338 3.42 -45.43 25.33
N ARG A 339 2.62 -45.14 26.37
CA ARG A 339 2.94 -45.51 27.75
C ARG A 339 2.95 -47.02 27.97
N ALA A 340 2.05 -47.77 27.33
CA ALA A 340 2.06 -49.25 27.36
C ALA A 340 3.29 -49.82 26.64
N PHE A 341 3.68 -49.22 25.51
CA PHE A 341 4.88 -49.59 24.75
C PHE A 341 6.17 -49.28 25.51
N VAL A 342 6.25 -48.12 26.17
CA VAL A 342 7.37 -47.76 27.06
C VAL A 342 7.41 -48.64 28.30
N LYS A 343 6.26 -49.07 28.84
CA LYS A 343 6.17 -50.00 29.97
C LYS A 343 6.55 -51.44 29.57
N TRP A 344 6.27 -51.82 28.32
CA TRP A 344 6.72 -53.08 27.71
C TRP A 344 8.25 -53.07 27.46
N LEU A 345 8.80 -51.98 26.92
CA LEU A 345 10.26 -51.80 26.77
C LEU A 345 11.02 -51.77 28.11
N ARG A 346 10.38 -51.33 29.20
CA ARG A 346 10.93 -51.35 30.56
C ARG A 346 10.69 -52.66 31.33
N TRP A 347 10.08 -53.66 30.71
CA TRP A 347 9.73 -54.90 31.39
C TRP A 347 10.95 -55.83 31.49
N LYS A 348 11.69 -55.76 32.60
CA LYS A 348 12.43 -56.93 33.11
C LYS A 348 11.45 -57.80 33.90
N PRO A 349 11.43 -59.13 33.72
CA PRO A 349 10.58 -59.99 34.52
C PRO A 349 10.96 -59.87 36.00
N PRO A 350 9.99 -59.72 36.92
CA PRO A 350 10.28 -59.71 38.34
C PRO A 350 10.71 -61.13 38.76
N VAL A 351 11.94 -61.27 39.25
CA VAL A 351 12.36 -62.43 40.04
C VAL A 351 11.65 -62.32 41.38
N VAL A 352 10.56 -63.07 41.52
CA VAL A 352 9.80 -63.15 42.77
C VAL A 352 10.31 -64.35 43.56
N ASP A 353 11.40 -64.15 44.29
CA ASP A 353 11.97 -65.14 45.23
C ASP A 353 11.10 -65.18 46.49
N THR A 354 9.92 -65.78 46.38
CA THR A 354 8.98 -65.96 47.51
C THR A 354 9.17 -67.34 48.14
N ARG A 355 8.96 -67.42 49.46
CA ARG A 355 8.99 -68.69 50.21
C ARG A 355 8.03 -69.76 49.66
N GLN A 356 6.99 -69.37 48.93
CA GLN A 356 6.07 -70.29 48.26
C GLN A 356 6.68 -70.92 47.00
N ALA A 357 7.47 -70.16 46.21
CA ALA A 357 8.18 -70.68 45.04
C ALA A 357 9.23 -71.74 45.43
N ARG A 358 9.99 -71.52 46.52
CA ARG A 358 10.96 -72.52 47.03
C ARG A 358 10.30 -73.80 47.55
N ARG A 359 9.06 -73.72 48.07
CA ARG A 359 8.29 -74.90 48.51
C ARG A 359 7.75 -75.73 47.33
N GLU A 360 7.44 -75.08 46.21
CA GLU A 360 7.02 -75.78 44.99
C GLU A 360 8.20 -76.41 44.24
N GLU A 361 9.37 -75.76 44.23
CA GLU A 361 10.61 -76.34 43.68
C GLU A 361 11.10 -77.54 44.51
N ALA A 362 11.03 -77.49 45.85
CA ALA A 362 11.35 -78.62 46.71
C ALA A 362 10.35 -79.79 46.59
N ARG A 363 9.09 -79.53 46.22
CA ARG A 363 8.10 -80.57 45.88
C ARG A 363 8.35 -81.19 44.51
N LYS A 364 8.86 -80.42 43.55
CA LYS A 364 9.22 -80.91 42.21
C LYS A 364 10.52 -81.73 42.21
N SER A 365 11.50 -81.39 43.06
CA SER A 365 12.74 -82.18 43.18
C SER A 365 12.54 -83.52 43.89
N LYS A 366 11.57 -83.64 44.81
CA LYS A 366 11.22 -84.92 45.46
C LYS A 366 10.39 -85.89 44.61
N LYS A 367 9.86 -85.45 43.45
CA LYS A 367 9.13 -86.30 42.49
C LYS A 367 9.98 -86.77 41.30
N ARG A 368 11.28 -86.46 41.30
CA ARG A 368 12.28 -87.03 40.39
C ARG A 368 13.37 -87.74 41.20
N VAL A 369 12.99 -88.86 41.80
CA VAL A 369 13.82 -90.08 41.92
C VAL A 369 12.87 -91.25 41.70
#